data_AF-A0A832GZE3-F1
#
_entry.id   AF-A0A832GZE3-F1
#
_cell.length_a   1.000
_cell.length_b   1.000
_cell.length_c   1.000
_cell.angle_alpha   90.00
_cell.angle_beta   90.00
_cell.angle_gamma   90.00
#
_symmetry.space_group_name_H-M   'P 1'
#
loop_
_entity.id
_entity.type
_entity.pdbx_description
1 polymer ?
#
loop_
_entity_poly.entity_id
_entity_poly.type
_entity_poly.pdbx_seq_one_letter_code
_entity_poly.pdbx_strand_id
1 'polypeptide(L)'
;PDKKRNTAIFVFFLQQTLNFAWSFLFFYFNMIGLALIEIILLWICILIMIVLFYRIKPLAAYINIPYLLWVTFASVLNASYYFLN
;
A
#
# COMPACT_ATOMS: atom_id res chain seq x y z
N PRO A 1 27.48 9.01 0.45
CA PRO A 1 26.14 8.74 1.00
C PRO A 1 25.08 8.75 -0.12
N ASP A 2 24.75 7.57 -0.64
CA ASP A 2 23.90 7.39 -1.82
C ASP A 2 22.48 7.95 -1.64
N LYS A 3 22.16 9.05 -2.33
CA LYS A 3 20.82 9.67 -2.40
C LYS A 3 19.70 8.66 -2.67
N LYS A 4 19.99 7.62 -3.46
CA LYS A 4 19.03 6.54 -3.81
C LYS A 4 18.50 5.77 -2.60
N ARG A 5 19.33 5.60 -1.56
CA ARG A 5 18.97 4.84 -0.36
C ARG A 5 18.04 5.63 0.56
N ASN A 6 18.23 6.95 0.63
CA ASN A 6 17.38 7.82 1.46
C ASN A 6 15.96 7.94 0.90
N THR A 7 15.82 8.04 -0.44
CA THR A 7 14.51 8.04 -1.10
C THR A 7 13.76 6.72 -0.89
N ALA A 8 14.45 5.57 -0.96
CA ALA A 8 13.83 4.28 -0.72
C ALA A 8 13.29 4.15 0.72
N ILE A 9 14.01 4.67 1.72
CA ILE A 9 13.56 4.69 3.11
C ILE A 9 12.35 5.60 3.31
N PHE A 10 12.34 6.77 2.66
CA PHE A 10 11.19 7.68 2.73
C PHE A 10 9.91 7.05 2.16
N VAL A 11 10.02 6.42 0.98
CA VAL A 11 8.88 5.72 0.36
C VAL A 11 8.41 4.54 1.21
N PHE A 12 9.34 3.81 1.85
CA PHE A 12 9.00 2.74 2.80
C PHE A 12 8.20 3.28 4.00
N PHE A 13 8.64 4.39 4.59
CA PHE A 13 7.92 5.03 5.70
C PHE A 13 6.53 5.53 5.28
N LEU A 14 6.42 6.09 4.07
CA LEU A 14 5.15 6.54 3.52
C LEU A 14 4.17 5.36 3.34
N GLN A 15 4.63 4.25 2.75
CA GLN A 15 3.86 3.03 2.57
C GLN A 15 3.41 2.45 3.92
N GLN A 16 4.28 2.43 4.93
CA GLN A 16 3.94 1.93 6.25
C GLN A 16 2.90 2.80 6.96
N THR A 17 3.00 4.13 6.82
CA THR A 17 2.08 5.08 7.44
C THR A 17 0.69 5.01 6.80
N LEU A 18 0.65 4.93 5.47
CA LEU A 18 -0.58 4.67 4.72
C LEU A 18 -1.21 3.33 5.14
N ASN A 19 -0.41 2.29 5.38
CA ASN A 19 -0.95 0.99 5.79
C ASN A 19 -1.58 1.02 7.18
N PHE A 20 -0.98 1.80 8.08
CA PHE A 20 -1.53 2.03 9.40
C PHE A 20 -2.82 2.85 9.35
N ALA A 21 -2.85 3.89 8.51
CA ALA A 21 -4.05 4.71 8.28
C ALA A 21 -5.21 3.88 7.74
N TRP A 22 -4.96 2.94 6.82
CA TRP A 22 -6.02 2.12 6.22
C TRP A 22 -6.74 1.26 7.26
N SER A 23 -5.98 0.61 8.13
CA SER A 23 -6.56 -0.18 9.23
C SER A 23 -7.38 0.72 10.16
N PHE A 24 -6.93 1.95 10.41
CA PHE A 24 -7.66 2.92 11.22
C PHE A 24 -8.95 3.38 10.55
N LEU A 25 -8.92 3.76 9.26
CA LEU A 25 -10.14 4.19 8.55
C LEU A 25 -11.17 3.07 8.43
N PHE A 26 -10.73 1.84 8.17
CA PHE A 26 -11.64 0.71 8.01
C PHE A 26 -12.25 0.28 9.36
N PHE A 27 -11.44 0.10 10.41
CA PHE A 27 -11.93 -0.36 11.72
C PHE A 27 -12.50 0.74 12.63
N TYR A 28 -11.93 1.94 12.60
CA TYR A 28 -12.31 3.03 13.53
C TYR A 28 -13.46 3.87 12.97
N PHE A 29 -13.36 4.29 11.71
CA PHE A 29 -14.35 5.17 11.10
C PHE A 29 -15.51 4.42 10.43
N ASN A 30 -15.38 3.12 10.10
CA ASN A 30 -16.36 2.36 9.31
C ASN A 30 -16.79 3.07 8.01
N MET A 31 -16.00 4.04 7.52
CA MET A 31 -16.30 4.81 6.31
C MET A 31 -15.72 4.08 5.11
N ILE A 32 -16.41 3.04 4.66
CA ILE A 32 -16.00 2.14 3.58
C ILE A 32 -15.62 2.92 2.30
N GLY A 33 -16.31 4.03 1.99
CA GLY A 33 -16.00 4.88 0.85
C GLY A 33 -14.64 5.60 0.93
N LEU A 34 -14.26 6.11 2.11
CA LEU A 34 -12.94 6.73 2.32
C LEU A 34 -11.84 5.66 2.38
N ALA A 35 -12.12 4.51 3.00
CA ALA A 35 -11.20 3.38 3.05
C ALA A 35 -10.84 2.84 1.65
N LEU A 36 -11.78 2.89 0.70
CA LEU A 36 -11.53 2.56 -0.71
C LEU A 36 -10.54 3.51 -1.39
N ILE A 37 -10.70 4.81 -1.22
CA ILE A 37 -9.79 5.80 -1.81
C ILE A 37 -8.39 5.63 -1.20
N GLU A 38 -8.31 5.43 0.11
CA GLU A 38 -7.03 5.27 0.79
C GLU A 38 -6.32 3.96 0.41
N ILE A 39 -7.05 2.85 0.24
CA ILE A 39 -6.46 1.58 -0.19
C ILE A 39 -5.91 1.65 -1.62
N ILE A 40 -6.58 2.38 -2.52
CA ILE A 40 -6.09 2.61 -3.89
C ILE A 40 -4.82 3.46 -3.85
N LEU A 41 -4.80 4.52 -3.03
CA LEU A 41 -3.62 5.37 -2.86
C LEU A 41 -2.42 4.58 -2.31
N LEU A 42 -2.69 3.69 -1.36
CA LEU A 42 -1.73 2.76 -0.79
C LEU A 42 -1.22 1.75 -1.82
N TRP A 43 -2.11 1.22 -2.66
CA TRP A 43 -1.76 0.31 -3.75
C TRP A 43 -0.80 0.99 -4.75
N ILE A 44 -1.09 2.23 -5.15
CA ILE A 44 -0.21 3.03 -6.02
C ILE A 44 1.14 3.28 -5.34
N CYS A 45 1.16 3.62 -4.04
CA CYS A 45 2.41 3.81 -3.29
C CYS A 45 3.28 2.55 -3.26
N ILE A 46 2.68 1.37 -3.03
CA ILE A 46 3.40 0.09 -3.07
C ILE A 46 3.97 -0.15 -4.46
N LEU A 47 3.20 0.12 -5.52
CA LEU A 47 3.66 -0.09 -6.89
C LEU A 47 4.85 0.81 -7.23
N ILE A 48 4.80 2.09 -6.84
CA ILE A 48 5.94 3.01 -6.97
C ILE A 48 7.14 2.48 -6.18
N MET A 49 6.93 1.98 -4.95
CA MET A 49 8.00 1.42 -4.14
C MET A 49 8.63 0.18 -4.78
N ILE A 50 7.82 -0.73 -5.32
CA ILE A 50 8.28 -1.91 -6.07
C ILE A 50 9.17 -1.47 -7.22
N VAL A 51 8.74 -0.52 -8.05
CA VAL A 51 9.52 -0.03 -9.20
C VAL A 51 10.85 0.59 -8.76
N LEU A 52 10.85 1.37 -7.66
CA LEU A 52 12.06 1.98 -7.11
C LEU A 52 13.03 0.92 -6.58
N PHE A 53 12.54 -0.05 -5.83
CA PHE A 53 13.34 -1.14 -5.27
C PHE A 53 13.80 -2.12 -6.33
N TYR A 54 13.01 -2.38 -7.38
CA TYR A 54 13.39 -3.24 -8.50
C TYR A 54 14.66 -2.74 -9.20
N ARG A 55 14.83 -1.41 -9.30
CA ARG A 55 16.04 -0.78 -9.84
C ARG A 55 17.28 -0.88 -8.94
N ILE A 56 17.12 -1.17 -7.65
CA ILE A 56 18.22 -1.20 -6.68
C ILE A 56 18.56 -2.64 -6.29
N LYS A 57 17.55 -3.44 -5.91
CA LYS A 57 17.66 -4.87 -5.58
C LYS A 57 16.38 -5.63 -5.96
N PRO A 58 16.42 -6.52 -6.98
CA PRO A 58 15.23 -7.28 -7.42
C PRO A 58 14.67 -8.22 -6.33
N LEU A 59 15.51 -8.67 -5.40
CA LEU A 59 15.08 -9.51 -4.27
C LEU A 59 14.08 -8.79 -3.34
N ALA A 60 14.28 -7.48 -3.12
CA ALA A 60 13.38 -6.66 -2.31
C ALA A 60 12.06 -6.37 -3.03
N ALA A 61 12.08 -6.33 -4.36
CA ALA A 61 10.84 -6.21 -5.13
C ALA A 61 9.99 -7.49 -5.06
N TYR A 62 10.64 -8.67 -5.07
CA TYR A 62 9.93 -9.96 -4.98
C TYR A 62 9.12 -10.12 -3.69
N ILE A 63 9.64 -9.62 -2.56
CA ILE A 63 8.93 -9.68 -1.27
C ILE A 63 7.70 -8.77 -1.22
N ASN A 64 7.64 -7.75 -2.08
CA ASN A 64 6.50 -6.85 -2.19
C ASN A 64 5.40 -7.40 -3.11
N ILE A 65 5.67 -8.41 -3.94
CA ILE A 65 4.67 -9.09 -4.77
C ILE A 65 3.54 -9.71 -3.93
N PRO A 66 3.81 -10.55 -2.90
CA PRO A 66 2.74 -11.08 -2.04
C PRO A 66 2.01 -9.97 -1.28
N TYR A 67 2.69 -8.86 -0.97
CA TYR A 67 2.06 -7.70 -0.34
C TYR A 67 1.09 -6.98 -1.29
N LEU A 68 1.46 -6.76 -2.55
CA LEU A 68 0.56 -6.21 -3.57
C LEU A 68 -0.67 -7.11 -3.77
N LEU A 69 -0.46 -8.43 -3.76
CA LEU A 69 -1.53 -9.43 -3.87
C LEU A 69 -2.51 -9.31 -2.70
N TRP A 70 -1.99 -9.16 -1.48
CA TRP A 70 -2.79 -8.92 -0.28
C TRP A 70 -3.58 -7.60 -0.35
N VAL A 71 -2.95 -6.49 -0.74
CA VAL A 71 -3.65 -5.20 -0.86
C VAL A 71 -4.72 -5.24 -1.95
N THR A 72 -4.47 -5.94 -3.04
CA THR A 72 -5.48 -6.17 -4.09
C THR A 72 -6.67 -6.93 -3.52
N PHE A 73 -6.43 -8.00 -2.75
CA PHE A 73 -7.49 -8.75 -2.07
C PHE A 73 -8.28 -7.88 -1.07
N ALA A 74 -7.58 -7.07 -0.26
CA ALA A 74 -8.21 -6.15 0.68
C ALA A 74 -9.02 -5.04 -0.01
N SER A 75 -8.63 -4.65 -1.22
CA SER A 75 -9.37 -3.68 -2.05
C SER A 75 -10.66 -4.29 -2.59
N VAL A 76 -10.60 -5.53 -3.08
CA VAL A 76 -11.78 -6.30 -3.49
C VAL A 76 -12.72 -6.56 -2.33
N LEU A 77 -12.19 -6.87 -1.14
CA LEU A 77 -12.99 -7.04 0.08
C LEU A 77 -13.73 -5.74 0.44
N ASN A 78 -13.02 -4.60 0.42
CA ASN A 78 -13.63 -3.28 0.64
C ASN A 78 -14.72 -2.96 -0.39
N ALA A 79 -14.45 -3.19 -1.67
CA ALA A 79 -15.41 -2.98 -2.75
C ALA A 79 -16.65 -3.88 -2.60
N SER A 80 -16.46 -5.13 -2.16
CA SER A 80 -17.55 -6.06 -1.89
C SER A 80 -18.40 -5.60 -0.71
N TYR A 81 -17.77 -5.08 0.34
CA TYR A 81 -18.46 -4.50 1.49
C TYR A 81 -19.29 -3.26 1.11
N TYR A 82 -18.76 -2.40 0.23
CA TYR A 82 -19.48 -1.24 -0.30
C TYR A 82 -20.66 -1.66 -1.18
N PHE A 83 -20.51 -2.72 -1.98
CA PHE A 83 -21.58 -3.19 -2.87
C PHE A 83 -22.72 -3.89 -2.12
N LEU A 84 -22.44 -4.49 -0.95
CA LEU A 84 -23.43 -5.20 -0.14
C LEU A 84 -24.21 -4.32 0.84
N ASN A 85 -23.83 -3.05 1.01
CA ASN A 85 -24.45 -2.10 1.95
C ASN A 85 -25.11 -0.94 1.21
#